data_AF-A0A1I4NCF7-F1
#
_entry.id   AF-A0A1I4NCF7-F1
#
_cell.length_a   1.000
_cell.length_b   1.000
_cell.length_c   1.000
_cell.angle_alpha   90.00
_cell.angle_beta   90.00
_cell.angle_gamma   90.00
#
_symmetry.space_group_name_H-M   'P 1'
#
loop_
_entity.id
_entity.type
_entity.pdbx_description
1 polymer ?
#
loop_
_entity_poly.entity_id
_entity_poly.type
_entity_poly.pdbx_seq_one_letter_code
_entity_poly.pdbx_strand_id
1 'polypeptide(L)'
;MRRQITAITFATIAFFLYGCDAEVPTPVAHQAASGHVSVNSLDWQGRYTSVLPCADCPGIVTLLTLDLDQSYRLSKYYLGKDDKLFEQRGVFIWEEKGSVIHLQNSPDGPDRYQVGENILFQLDKQGKRISGDLAEHYILHKVKDD
;
A
#
# COMPACT_ATOMS: atom_id res chain seq x y z
N MET A 1 -36.26 -26.15 82.82
CA MET A 1 -35.35 -27.20 83.35
C MET A 1 -34.07 -27.22 82.53
N ARG A 2 -32.93 -27.25 83.22
CA ARG A 2 -31.58 -27.72 82.82
C ARG A 2 -30.80 -26.99 81.71
N ARG A 3 -29.72 -26.34 82.18
CA ARG A 3 -28.48 -25.92 81.51
C ARG A 3 -27.73 -27.12 80.92
N GLN A 4 -26.94 -26.90 79.85
CA GLN A 4 -25.50 -27.29 79.61
C GLN A 4 -25.08 -26.56 78.30
N ILE A 5 -24.20 -25.55 78.26
CA ILE A 5 -22.71 -25.51 78.30
C ILE A 5 -22.01 -26.67 77.59
N THR A 6 -21.53 -26.42 76.36
CA THR A 6 -20.25 -26.94 75.87
C THR A 6 -19.58 -25.90 74.97
N ALA A 7 -18.31 -25.64 75.23
CA ALA A 7 -17.44 -24.70 74.55
C ALA A 7 -16.65 -25.37 73.39
N ILE A 8 -15.83 -24.57 72.70
CA ILE A 8 -14.69 -24.96 71.82
C ILE A 8 -15.17 -25.29 70.39
N THR A 9 -14.74 -24.67 69.29
CA THR A 9 -13.38 -24.29 68.82
C THR A 9 -13.42 -23.11 67.83
N PHE A 10 -12.33 -22.35 67.82
CA PHE A 10 -11.95 -21.38 66.79
C PHE A 10 -11.96 -21.98 65.39
N ALA A 11 -12.59 -21.28 64.44
CA ALA A 11 -12.19 -21.32 63.04
C ALA A 11 -12.47 -19.95 62.42
N THR A 12 -11.42 -19.12 62.38
CA THR A 12 -11.37 -17.86 61.64
C THR A 12 -11.52 -18.18 60.15
N ILE A 13 -12.72 -18.01 59.61
CA ILE A 13 -12.92 -17.94 58.17
C ILE A 13 -12.86 -16.47 57.80
N ALA A 14 -11.66 -16.04 57.43
CA ALA A 14 -11.44 -14.76 56.77
C ALA A 14 -12.29 -14.75 55.49
N PHE A 15 -13.29 -13.88 55.48
CA PHE A 15 -14.09 -13.56 54.31
C PHE A 15 -13.16 -12.83 53.33
N PHE A 16 -12.48 -13.59 52.46
CA PHE A 16 -11.73 -13.04 51.34
C PHE A 16 -12.72 -12.38 50.40
N LEU A 17 -12.89 -11.07 50.56
CA LEU A 17 -13.52 -10.22 49.57
C LEU A 17 -12.68 -10.31 48.30
N TYR A 18 -13.31 -10.87 47.28
CA TYR A 18 -12.93 -10.85 45.89
C TYR A 18 -12.57 -9.41 45.49
N GLY A 19 -11.27 -9.12 45.44
CA GLY A 19 -10.70 -7.96 44.79
C GLY A 19 -9.83 -8.44 43.65
N CYS A 20 -10.43 -8.71 42.51
CA CYS A 20 -9.68 -8.80 41.26
C CYS A 20 -9.29 -7.36 40.91
N ASP A 21 -8.03 -6.98 41.15
CA ASP A 21 -7.46 -5.81 40.50
C ASP A 21 -7.27 -6.20 39.04
N ALA A 22 -8.32 -5.97 38.24
CA ALA A 22 -8.17 -5.93 36.80
C ALA A 22 -7.38 -4.65 36.53
N GLU A 23 -6.06 -4.77 36.37
CA GLU A 23 -5.27 -3.74 35.72
C GLU A 23 -5.95 -3.45 34.39
N VAL A 24 -6.67 -2.32 34.34
CA VAL A 24 -7.22 -1.77 33.11
C VAL A 24 -5.99 -1.56 32.23
N PRO A 25 -5.87 -2.28 31.09
CA PRO A 25 -4.77 -2.00 30.19
C PRO A 25 -5.01 -0.58 29.72
N THR A 26 -4.14 0.34 30.14
CA THR A 26 -4.05 1.67 29.55
C THR A 26 -4.04 1.47 28.04
N PRO A 27 -4.88 2.17 27.26
CA PRO A 27 -4.77 2.15 25.82
C PRO A 27 -3.41 2.75 25.51
N VAL A 28 -2.43 1.89 25.26
CA VAL A 28 -1.17 2.30 24.65
C VAL A 28 -1.60 2.86 23.32
N ALA A 29 -1.57 4.19 23.20
CA ALA A 29 -1.71 4.87 21.94
C ALA A 29 -0.76 4.14 20.98
N HIS A 30 -1.34 3.41 20.02
CA HIS A 30 -0.60 2.81 18.95
C HIS A 30 0.14 3.98 18.31
N GLN A 31 1.45 4.08 18.59
CA GLN A 31 2.30 4.94 17.79
C GLN A 31 2.20 4.33 16.40
N ALA A 32 1.32 4.92 15.59
CA ALA A 32 1.36 4.78 14.16
C ALA A 32 2.83 4.96 13.83
N ALA A 33 3.45 3.91 13.32
CA ALA A 33 4.75 4.04 12.71
C ALA A 33 4.58 5.14 11.66
N SER A 34 4.98 6.37 11.99
CA SER A 34 5.16 7.45 11.05
C SER A 34 6.41 7.10 10.24
N GLY A 35 6.35 5.96 9.57
CA GLY A 35 7.33 5.54 8.61
C GLY A 35 7.13 6.42 7.40
N HIS A 36 8.19 7.11 7.01
CA HIS A 36 8.25 7.81 5.73
C HIS A 36 8.13 6.76 4.61
N VAL A 37 6.92 6.57 4.10
CA VAL A 37 6.60 5.72 2.94
C VAL A 37 6.08 6.60 1.81
N SER A 38 6.23 6.15 0.56
CA SER A 38 5.93 6.97 -0.63
C SER A 38 4.55 7.60 -0.57
N VAL A 39 3.51 6.82 -0.21
CA VAL A 39 2.12 7.30 -0.09
C VAL A 39 1.95 8.50 0.86
N ASN A 40 2.75 8.60 1.91
CA ASN A 40 2.63 9.64 2.95
C ASN A 40 3.69 10.75 2.83
N SER A 41 4.71 10.57 1.99
CA SER A 41 5.91 11.43 1.97
C SER A 41 6.15 12.13 0.64
N LEU A 42 5.50 11.68 -0.44
CA LEU A 42 5.71 12.18 -1.79
C LEU A 42 4.42 12.78 -2.34
N ASP A 43 4.56 13.84 -3.14
CA ASP A 43 3.49 14.33 -4.02
C ASP A 43 3.39 13.40 -5.25
N TRP A 44 2.93 12.17 -5.04
CA TRP A 44 2.87 11.10 -6.05
C TRP A 44 1.73 11.27 -7.07
N GLN A 45 0.73 12.09 -6.78
CA GLN A 45 -0.36 12.37 -7.70
C GLN A 45 0.16 13.15 -8.91
N GLY A 46 -0.33 12.84 -10.10
CA GLY A 46 0.02 13.54 -11.32
C GLY A 46 0.14 12.65 -12.53
N ARG A 47 0.75 13.21 -13.58
CA ARG A 47 0.92 12.58 -14.88
C ARG A 47 2.35 12.11 -15.05
N TYR A 48 2.53 10.88 -15.50
CA TYR A 48 3.82 10.22 -15.68
C TYR A 48 3.94 9.71 -17.10
N THR A 49 5.08 9.93 -17.74
CA THR A 49 5.27 9.55 -19.14
C THR A 49 6.65 8.96 -19.44
N SER A 50 6.69 8.11 -20.46
CA SER A 50 7.91 7.52 -21.03
C SER A 50 7.63 6.94 -22.42
N VAL A 51 8.69 6.59 -23.15
CA VAL A 51 8.62 5.74 -24.35
C VAL A 51 9.18 4.38 -23.99
N LEU A 52 8.28 3.41 -23.76
CA LEU A 52 8.66 2.07 -23.33
C LEU A 52 9.14 1.21 -24.51
N PRO A 53 10.07 0.26 -24.29
CA PRO A 53 10.48 -0.69 -25.31
C PRO A 53 9.30 -1.50 -25.86
N CYS A 54 9.34 -1.75 -27.16
CA CYS A 54 8.32 -2.49 -27.88
C CYS A 54 8.97 -3.64 -28.65
N ALA A 55 8.35 -4.82 -28.64
CA ALA A 55 8.93 -6.01 -29.25
C ALA A 55 8.96 -5.94 -30.78
N ASP A 56 7.96 -5.31 -31.39
CA ASP A 56 7.74 -5.29 -32.84
C ASP A 56 7.40 -3.89 -33.38
N CYS A 57 7.68 -2.84 -32.61
CA CYS A 57 7.49 -1.45 -32.99
C CYS A 57 8.61 -0.56 -32.42
N PRO A 58 8.77 0.70 -32.88
CA PRO A 58 9.82 1.60 -32.38
C PRO A 58 9.71 1.94 -30.89
N GLY A 59 8.50 1.87 -30.31
CA GLY A 59 8.26 2.18 -28.91
C GLY A 59 6.80 2.39 -28.58
N ILE A 60 6.49 2.46 -27.30
CA ILE A 60 5.13 2.70 -26.78
C ILE A 60 5.16 3.98 -25.95
N VAL A 61 4.57 5.06 -26.47
CA VAL A 61 4.35 6.27 -25.67
C VAL A 61 3.32 5.93 -24.61
N THR A 62 3.75 5.96 -23.35
CA THR A 62 2.92 5.61 -22.20
C THR A 62 2.66 6.85 -21.37
N LEU A 63 1.40 7.05 -21.00
CA LEU A 63 0.96 8.10 -20.08
C LEU A 63 0.12 7.48 -18.98
N LEU A 64 0.61 7.53 -17.74
CA LEU A 64 -0.13 7.11 -16.56
C LEU A 64 -0.47 8.34 -15.72
N THR A 65 -1.76 8.57 -15.50
CA THR A 65 -2.25 9.60 -14.59
C THR A 65 -2.76 8.94 -13.32
N LEU A 66 -2.30 9.43 -12.17
CA LEU A 66 -2.71 9.00 -10.84
C LEU A 66 -3.39 10.17 -10.13
N ASP A 67 -4.64 9.98 -9.71
CA ASP A 67 -5.43 10.98 -9.01
C ASP A 67 -5.46 10.69 -7.49
N LEU A 68 -5.72 11.73 -6.68
CA LEU A 68 -5.73 11.64 -5.22
C LEU A 68 -6.79 10.68 -4.66
N ASP A 69 -7.88 10.48 -5.40
CA ASP A 69 -8.96 9.54 -5.06
C ASP A 69 -8.63 8.08 -5.39
N GLN A 70 -7.38 7.79 -5.73
CA GLN A 70 -6.87 6.48 -6.14
C GLN A 70 -7.43 5.99 -7.48
N SER A 71 -8.04 6.87 -8.28
CA SER A 71 -8.34 6.57 -9.67
C SER A 71 -7.09 6.74 -10.56
N TYR A 72 -7.06 6.00 -11.67
CA TYR A 72 -6.03 6.15 -12.69
C TYR A 72 -6.58 6.19 -14.10
N ARG A 73 -5.78 6.78 -15.00
CA ARG A 73 -5.93 6.71 -16.45
C ARG A 73 -4.61 6.29 -17.07
N LEU A 74 -4.60 5.23 -17.87
CA LEU A 74 -3.44 4.73 -18.59
C LEU A 74 -3.72 4.81 -20.09
N SER A 75 -2.87 5.54 -20.81
CA SER A 75 -2.88 5.61 -22.27
C SER A 75 -1.59 5.03 -22.82
N LYS A 76 -1.70 4.19 -23.85
CA LYS A 76 -0.57 3.61 -24.59
C LYS A 76 -0.75 3.87 -26.08
N TYR A 77 0.24 4.48 -26.70
CA TYR A 77 0.27 4.76 -28.13
C TYR A 77 1.45 4.04 -28.78
N TYR A 78 1.13 3.12 -29.68
CA TYR A 78 2.11 2.25 -30.34
C TYR A 78 2.66 2.94 -31.59
N LEU A 79 3.93 3.33 -31.55
CA LEU A 79 4.55 4.06 -32.65
C LEU A 79 4.62 3.17 -33.92
N GLY A 80 4.27 3.74 -35.08
CA GLY A 80 4.44 3.06 -36.36
C GLY A 80 3.54 1.83 -36.60
N LYS A 81 2.54 1.59 -35.75
CA LYS A 81 1.58 0.47 -35.84
C LYS A 81 0.15 0.99 -35.87
N ASP A 82 -0.35 1.33 -37.05
CA ASP A 82 -1.70 1.89 -37.29
C ASP A 82 -2.13 3.00 -36.31
N ASP A 83 -1.15 3.61 -35.61
CA ASP A 83 -1.34 4.58 -34.54
C ASP A 83 -2.41 4.19 -33.51
N LYS A 84 -2.44 2.91 -33.12
CA LYS A 84 -3.44 2.39 -32.18
C LYS A 84 -3.25 3.00 -30.79
N LEU A 85 -4.27 3.74 -30.36
CA LEU A 85 -4.42 4.22 -28.98
C LEU A 85 -5.15 3.17 -28.14
N PHE A 86 -4.51 2.72 -27.08
CA PHE A 86 -5.14 1.93 -26.03
C PHE A 86 -5.36 2.81 -24.80
N GLU A 87 -6.58 2.79 -24.25
CA GLU A 87 -6.92 3.48 -23.01
C GLU A 87 -7.49 2.51 -21.99
N GLN A 88 -7.09 2.70 -20.74
CA GLN A 88 -7.59 1.97 -19.59
C GLN A 88 -7.81 2.92 -18.42
N ARG A 89 -8.88 2.68 -17.67
CA ARG A 89 -9.23 3.46 -16.47
C ARG A 89 -9.64 2.51 -15.36
N GLY A 90 -9.37 2.91 -14.14
CA GLY A 90 -9.76 2.12 -12.98
C GLY A 90 -9.30 2.75 -11.69
N VAL A 91 -9.16 1.90 -10.67
CA VAL A 91 -8.62 2.26 -9.36
C VAL A 91 -7.29 1.56 -9.17
N PHE A 92 -6.39 2.16 -8.39
CA PHE A 92 -5.18 1.48 -7.94
C PHE A 92 -5.20 1.32 -6.43
N ILE A 93 -4.49 0.32 -5.94
CA ILE A 93 -4.31 0.11 -4.50
C ILE A 93 -2.83 0.19 -4.16
N TRP A 94 -2.54 0.58 -2.92
CA TRP A 94 -1.18 0.58 -2.39
C TRP A 94 -0.81 -0.79 -1.82
N GLU A 95 0.34 -1.31 -2.24
CA GLU A 95 0.98 -2.52 -1.74
C GLU A 95 2.33 -2.17 -1.07
N GLU A 96 3.03 -3.17 -0.55
CA GLU A 96 4.38 -3.04 0.04
C GLU A 96 4.51 -1.88 1.06
N LYS A 97 3.52 -1.74 1.94
CA LYS A 97 3.48 -0.67 2.95
C LYS A 97 3.45 0.75 2.33
N GLY A 98 2.91 0.90 1.13
CA GLY A 98 2.72 2.21 0.50
C GLY A 98 3.87 2.66 -0.38
N SER A 99 4.70 1.74 -0.87
CA SER A 99 5.77 2.03 -1.83
C SER A 99 5.43 1.60 -3.27
N VAL A 100 4.46 0.70 -3.44
CA VAL A 100 4.04 0.15 -4.74
C VAL A 100 2.56 0.44 -4.98
N ILE A 101 2.21 0.85 -6.20
CA ILE A 101 0.83 0.91 -6.66
C ILE A 101 0.52 -0.28 -7.56
N HIS A 102 -0.69 -0.83 -7.42
CA HIS A 102 -1.22 -1.91 -8.24
C HIS A 102 -2.51 -1.45 -8.94
N LEU A 103 -2.42 -1.24 -10.26
CA LEU A 103 -3.52 -0.86 -11.13
C LEU A 103 -4.53 -2.03 -11.25
N GLN A 104 -5.71 -1.87 -10.67
CA GLN A 104 -6.77 -2.87 -10.79
C GLN A 104 -7.34 -2.87 -12.21
N ASN A 105 -7.85 -4.04 -12.64
CA ASN A 105 -8.41 -4.25 -13.98
C ASN A 105 -7.40 -3.99 -15.11
N SER A 106 -6.13 -4.39 -14.92
CA SER A 106 -5.05 -4.29 -15.89
C SER A 106 -4.59 -5.67 -16.39
N PRO A 107 -5.44 -6.43 -17.11
CA PRO A 107 -5.21 -7.85 -17.41
C PRO A 107 -3.95 -8.11 -18.25
N ASP A 108 -3.61 -7.18 -19.14
CA ASP A 108 -2.46 -7.33 -20.05
C ASP A 108 -1.15 -6.79 -19.46
N GLY A 109 -1.22 -6.22 -18.25
CA GLY A 109 -0.09 -5.60 -17.56
C GLY A 109 0.60 -4.47 -18.37
N PRO A 110 1.74 -3.98 -17.88
CA PRO A 110 2.16 -4.05 -16.47
C PRO A 110 1.07 -3.48 -15.53
N ASP A 111 0.90 -4.10 -14.37
CA ASP A 111 -0.12 -3.74 -13.38
C ASP A 111 0.49 -3.10 -12.12
N ARG A 112 1.81 -3.19 -11.90
CA ARG A 112 2.49 -2.65 -10.73
C ARG A 112 3.60 -1.66 -11.05
N TYR A 113 3.69 -0.63 -10.21
CA TYR A 113 4.74 0.38 -10.28
C TYR A 113 5.25 0.69 -8.87
N GLN A 114 6.57 0.73 -8.68
CA GLN A 114 7.15 1.29 -7.47
C GLN A 114 7.21 2.82 -7.58
N VAL A 115 6.74 3.51 -6.56
CA VAL A 115 6.63 4.98 -6.51
C VAL A 115 7.89 5.57 -5.89
N GLY A 116 8.59 6.40 -6.65
CA GLY A 116 9.68 7.26 -6.19
C GLY A 116 9.34 8.74 -6.34
N GLU A 117 10.25 9.61 -5.90
CA GLU A 117 10.07 11.05 -6.03
C GLU A 117 10.04 11.46 -7.51
N ASN A 118 8.88 11.95 -7.97
CA ASN A 118 8.63 12.36 -9.36
C ASN A 118 8.89 11.27 -10.42
N ILE A 119 8.90 9.99 -10.03
CA ILE A 119 9.18 8.86 -10.92
C ILE A 119 8.35 7.63 -10.54
N LEU A 120 7.99 6.84 -11.55
CA LEU A 120 7.41 5.51 -11.37
C LEU A 120 8.31 4.49 -12.05
N PHE A 121 8.58 3.42 -11.33
CA PHE A 121 9.35 2.29 -11.86
C PHE A 121 8.40 1.16 -12.17
N GLN A 122 8.22 0.84 -13.45
CA GLN A 122 7.42 -0.30 -13.84
C GLN A 122 8.06 -1.59 -13.30
N LEU A 123 7.24 -2.43 -12.67
CA LEU A 123 7.67 -3.73 -12.16
C LEU A 123 7.39 -4.83 -13.19
N ASP A 124 8.13 -5.92 -13.08
CA ASP A 124 7.86 -7.13 -13.86
C ASP A 124 6.58 -7.84 -13.37
N LYS A 125 6.21 -8.94 -14.05
CA LYS A 125 5.01 -9.72 -13.71
C LYS A 125 5.07 -10.38 -12.32
N GLN A 126 6.24 -10.41 -11.69
CA GLN A 126 6.45 -10.92 -10.34
C GLN A 126 6.49 -9.79 -9.30
N GLY A 127 6.28 -8.53 -9.71
CA GLY A 127 6.36 -7.37 -8.83
C GLY A 127 7.79 -6.96 -8.47
N LYS A 128 8.80 -7.37 -9.26
CA LYS A 128 10.20 -7.01 -9.01
C LYS A 128 10.66 -5.90 -9.95
N ARG A 129 11.73 -5.21 -9.53
CA ARG A 129 12.42 -4.24 -10.39
C ARG A 129 12.99 -4.93 -11.62
N ILE A 130 12.63 -4.40 -12.79
CA ILE A 130 13.28 -4.79 -14.05
C ILE A 130 14.76 -4.39 -13.96
N SER A 131 15.64 -5.31 -14.34
CA SER A 131 17.09 -5.16 -14.30
C SER A 131 17.72 -5.44 -15.68
N GLY A 132 19.03 -5.19 -15.79
CA GLY A 132 19.78 -5.31 -17.05
C GLY A 132 19.75 -4.03 -17.89
N ASP A 133 20.26 -4.13 -19.12
CA ASP A 133 20.54 -2.97 -19.99
C ASP A 133 19.31 -2.13 -20.35
N LEU A 134 18.12 -2.73 -20.26
CA LEU A 134 16.85 -2.06 -20.58
C LEU A 134 16.14 -1.47 -19.34
N ALA A 135 16.68 -1.64 -18.14
CA ALA A 135 16.00 -1.25 -16.90
C ALA A 135 15.55 0.22 -16.88
N GLU A 136 16.39 1.14 -17.36
CA GLU A 136 16.09 2.57 -17.41
C GLU A 136 14.96 2.93 -18.37
N HIS A 137 14.72 2.09 -19.39
CA HIS A 137 13.66 2.30 -20.37
C HIS A 137 12.26 2.01 -19.80
N TYR A 138 12.18 1.43 -18.60
CA TYR A 138 10.93 1.11 -17.89
C TYR A 138 10.61 2.09 -16.76
N ILE A 139 11.15 3.30 -16.83
CA ILE A 139 10.92 4.39 -15.88
C ILE A 139 9.98 5.42 -16.52
N LEU A 140 8.93 5.79 -15.80
CA LEU A 140 8.05 6.89 -16.17
C LEU A 140 8.36 8.10 -15.30
N HIS A 141 8.57 9.25 -15.94
CA HIS A 141 8.90 10.50 -15.26
C HIS A 141 7.65 11.36 -15.12
N LYS A 142 7.50 12.02 -13.97
CA LYS A 142 6.43 12.97 -13.74
C LYS A 142 6.57 14.14 -14.71
N VAL A 143 5.48 14.47 -15.38
CA VAL A 143 5.37 15.67 -16.21
C VAL A 143 5.37 16.87 -15.27
N LYS A 144 6.23 17.85 -15.53
CA LYS A 144 6.23 19.11 -14.80
C LYS A 144 5.07 19.96 -15.31
N ASP A 145 4.29 20.51 -14.41
CA ASP A 145 3.33 21.57 -14.73
C ASP A 145 4.14 22.88 -14.80
N ASP A 146 4.24 23.46 -16.00
CA ASP A 146 4.86 24.77 -16.24
C ASP A 146 3.90 25.93 -15.94
#